data_AF-A0A656HA50-F1
#
_entry.id   AF-A0A656HA50-F1
#
_cell.length_a   1.000
_cell.length_b   1.000
_cell.length_c   1.000
_cell.angle_alpha   90.00
_cell.angle_beta   90.00
_cell.angle_gamma   90.00
#
_symmetry.space_group_name_H-M   'P 1'
#
loop_
_entity.id
_entity.type
_entity.pdbx_description
1 polymer ?
#
loop_
_entity_poly.entity_id
_entity_poly.type
_entity_poly.pdbx_seq_one_letter_code
_entity_poly.pdbx_strand_id
1 'polypeptide(L)'
;MAPKLTTMTLAQADGWYAQHPQERYDRPLAPSLYDINPAAAQVLWKDSSLKTNRSLVTKEIEVGGKQEEAFTHVHTEQDIRLIAYNNDWKTKQRDLSRFILPGEWYIGSSHHNPGNRQITQPIFLDEEKGVEMLKFSITHVRNYIGVAEGMVATDSPRSYANQHSAGHVNPKDYPSLLWRVKFLGNIGPGEQRAYINNIRTWAMLLQKVTKFPPDYNGNDNLMTNTYAKVMEFGGYVMNAVLGDRNALAELHSQAEQVYCSEAGMHLALNLGLNAPLNQASVNALFGAGKWTKVQPMLNEGADFWKNGKHLDYYGNGSDSFMQNSEQNRLVEMEPAPDWLQPLKDRLPGRPLAGGGLVFRPWDTADMIDHFVKTAIPRQQRETWDVSNAQAELLLWLRPGIFHSMGFSRSNPPPPELVMLFDTLVGKIRKNYPSYDALRAAIAPELAAAHQIVAPKAQGAGAFVPPHMVTTIRGDADELIALEAVGQLFHESALKKK
;
A
#
# COMPACT_ATOMS: atom_id res chain seq x y z
N MET A 1 26.63 -6.40 -7.69
CA MET A 1 25.68 -5.27 -7.80
C MET A 1 25.14 -5.29 -9.21
N ALA A 2 23.81 -5.22 -9.37
CA ALA A 2 23.19 -5.23 -10.71
C ALA A 2 23.66 -4.01 -11.52
N PRO A 3 23.89 -4.16 -12.83
CA PRO A 3 24.28 -3.05 -13.69
C PRO A 3 23.14 -2.02 -13.82
N LYS A 4 23.49 -0.76 -14.13
CA LYS A 4 22.50 0.28 -14.43
C LYS A 4 21.77 -0.06 -15.72
N LEU A 5 20.44 -0.15 -15.67
CA LEU A 5 19.64 -0.55 -16.84
C LEU A 5 19.66 0.49 -17.96
N THR A 6 19.95 1.75 -17.64
CA THR A 6 20.07 2.84 -18.62
C THR A 6 21.28 2.70 -19.55
N THR A 7 22.24 1.82 -19.23
CA THR A 7 23.38 1.53 -20.10
C THR A 7 23.17 0.26 -20.94
N MET A 8 21.96 -0.31 -20.94
CA MET A 8 21.64 -1.58 -21.60
C MET A 8 20.45 -1.41 -22.53
N THR A 9 20.42 -2.19 -23.60
CA THR A 9 19.19 -2.51 -24.32
C THR A 9 18.34 -3.49 -23.51
N LEU A 10 17.03 -3.59 -23.79
CA LEU A 10 16.16 -4.55 -23.11
C LEU A 10 16.68 -6.00 -23.25
N ALA A 11 17.10 -6.40 -24.45
CA ALA A 11 17.63 -7.75 -24.69
C ALA A 11 18.89 -8.05 -23.87
N GLN A 12 19.78 -7.05 -23.67
CA GLN A 12 20.95 -7.20 -22.81
C GLN A 12 20.56 -7.32 -21.33
N ALA A 13 19.59 -6.52 -20.87
CA ALA A 13 19.09 -6.60 -19.50
C ALA A 13 18.45 -7.98 -19.23
N ASP A 14 17.57 -8.44 -20.11
CA ASP A 14 16.94 -9.77 -19.99
C ASP A 14 17.98 -10.90 -20.05
N GLY A 15 18.97 -10.81 -20.95
CA GLY A 15 20.07 -11.76 -21.04
C GLY A 15 20.91 -11.80 -19.75
N TRP A 16 21.16 -10.64 -19.13
CA TRP A 16 21.88 -10.58 -17.85
C TRP A 16 21.08 -11.24 -16.73
N TYR A 17 19.78 -10.95 -16.61
CA TYR A 17 18.92 -11.55 -15.59
C TYR A 17 18.68 -13.05 -15.79
N ALA A 18 18.72 -13.53 -17.03
CA ALA A 18 18.69 -14.97 -17.31
C ALA A 18 19.96 -15.68 -16.78
N GLN A 19 21.12 -15.01 -16.84
CA GLN A 19 22.38 -15.51 -16.30
C GLN A 19 22.52 -15.32 -14.77
N HIS A 20 21.72 -14.43 -14.19
CA HIS A 20 21.74 -14.08 -12.76
C HIS A 20 20.33 -14.21 -12.13
N PRO A 21 19.74 -15.42 -12.09
CA PRO A 21 18.37 -15.61 -11.65
C PRO A 21 18.10 -15.15 -10.19
N GLN A 22 19.13 -15.15 -9.34
CA GLN A 22 19.06 -14.65 -7.96
C GLN A 22 18.91 -13.13 -7.86
N GLU A 23 19.20 -12.39 -8.93
CA GLU A 23 19.09 -10.92 -8.99
C GLU A 23 17.76 -10.47 -9.61
N ARG A 24 16.97 -11.42 -10.13
CA ARG A 24 15.65 -11.14 -10.71
C ARG A 24 14.68 -10.62 -9.65
N TYR A 25 13.83 -9.69 -10.04
CA TYR A 25 12.77 -9.18 -9.16
C TYR A 25 11.74 -10.27 -8.81
N ASP A 26 11.36 -11.10 -9.78
CA ASP A 26 10.44 -12.24 -9.62
C ASP A 26 11.11 -13.52 -9.12
N ARG A 27 12.33 -13.44 -8.58
CA ARG A 27 13.02 -14.60 -7.99
C ARG A 27 12.15 -15.29 -6.93
N PRO A 28 12.29 -16.61 -6.74
CA PRO A 28 11.65 -17.31 -5.64
C PRO A 28 12.02 -16.67 -4.30
N LEU A 29 11.03 -16.52 -3.44
CA LEU A 29 11.24 -15.90 -2.13
C LEU A 29 11.88 -16.92 -1.18
N ALA A 30 12.91 -16.49 -0.45
CA ALA A 30 13.62 -17.36 0.48
C ALA A 30 12.73 -17.77 1.66
N PRO A 31 12.86 -18.99 2.23
CA PRO A 31 12.08 -19.39 3.40
C PRO A 31 12.46 -18.58 4.65
N SER A 32 11.52 -18.52 5.61
CA SER A 32 11.79 -17.94 6.92
C SER A 32 12.78 -18.80 7.72
N LEU A 33 13.80 -18.14 8.29
CA LEU A 33 14.75 -18.74 9.25
C LEU A 33 14.32 -18.59 10.70
N TYR A 34 13.09 -18.14 10.93
CA TYR A 34 12.62 -17.73 12.24
C TYR A 34 11.32 -18.44 12.60
N ASP A 35 11.19 -18.72 13.89
CA ASP A 35 9.93 -19.05 14.54
C ASP A 35 9.58 -17.98 15.58
N ILE A 36 8.33 -17.94 16.01
CA ILE A 36 7.91 -17.13 17.15
C ILE A 36 8.76 -17.46 18.39
N ASN A 37 9.08 -16.43 19.17
CA ASN A 37 9.44 -16.55 20.59
C ASN A 37 8.19 -16.23 21.43
N PRO A 38 7.40 -17.24 21.86
CA PRO A 38 6.10 -17.00 22.46
C PRO A 38 6.18 -16.14 23.72
N ALA A 39 7.14 -16.40 24.61
CA ALA A 39 7.29 -15.65 25.85
C ALA A 39 7.51 -14.16 25.58
N ALA A 40 8.40 -13.82 24.65
CA ALA A 40 8.66 -12.43 24.30
C ALA A 40 7.49 -11.78 23.54
N ALA A 41 6.85 -12.52 22.62
CA ALA A 41 5.70 -12.04 21.87
C ALA A 41 4.49 -11.75 22.79
N GLN A 42 4.17 -12.67 23.69
CA GLN A 42 3.08 -12.53 24.66
C GLN A 42 3.30 -11.31 25.57
N VAL A 43 4.54 -11.06 26.00
CA VAL A 43 4.87 -9.88 26.82
C VAL A 43 4.79 -8.60 25.99
N LEU A 44 5.35 -8.61 24.78
CA LEU A 44 5.38 -7.43 23.91
C LEU A 44 3.97 -6.94 23.57
N TRP A 45 3.06 -7.89 23.34
CA TRP A 45 1.75 -7.60 22.78
C TRP A 45 0.58 -7.88 23.72
N LYS A 46 0.88 -8.33 24.95
CA LYS A 46 -0.09 -8.61 26.02
C LYS A 46 -1.18 -9.60 25.62
N ASP A 47 -0.83 -10.58 24.80
CA ASP A 47 -1.75 -11.61 24.29
C ASP A 47 -1.17 -13.00 24.52
N SER A 48 -1.79 -13.75 25.42
CA SER A 48 -1.39 -15.12 25.80
C SER A 48 -1.72 -16.18 24.76
N SER A 49 -2.49 -15.84 23.71
CA SER A 49 -2.82 -16.73 22.60
C SER A 49 -1.67 -16.88 21.59
N LEU A 50 -0.68 -15.97 21.61
CA LEU A 50 0.48 -15.98 20.73
C LEU A 50 1.43 -17.15 21.06
N LYS A 51 1.21 -18.29 20.40
CA LYS A 51 1.91 -19.56 20.67
C LYS A 51 2.61 -20.14 19.45
N THR A 52 2.14 -19.80 18.25
CA THR A 52 2.60 -20.37 16.98
C THR A 52 2.90 -19.26 15.96
N ASN A 53 3.65 -19.59 14.91
CA ASN A 53 3.88 -18.66 13.80
C ASN A 53 2.55 -18.16 13.21
N ARG A 54 1.57 -19.08 13.06
CA ARG A 54 0.23 -18.76 12.57
C ARG A 54 -0.51 -17.78 13.47
N SER A 55 -0.35 -17.86 14.80
CA SER A 55 -0.98 -16.91 15.72
C SER A 55 -0.43 -15.47 15.63
N LEU A 56 0.78 -15.25 15.09
CA LEU A 56 1.31 -13.89 14.87
C LEU A 56 0.63 -13.16 13.71
N VAL A 57 0.10 -13.93 12.76
CA VAL A 57 -0.24 -13.46 11.42
C VAL A 57 -1.74 -13.62 11.09
N THR A 58 -2.52 -14.17 12.02
CA THR A 58 -3.95 -14.45 11.83
C THR A 58 -4.78 -13.63 12.79
N LYS A 59 -5.98 -13.26 12.36
CA LYS A 59 -7.06 -12.75 13.22
C LYS A 59 -8.11 -13.84 13.37
N GLU A 60 -8.83 -13.83 14.47
CA GLU A 60 -9.91 -14.76 14.76
C GLU A 60 -11.22 -13.98 14.83
N ILE A 61 -12.29 -14.48 14.23
CA ILE A 61 -13.62 -13.90 14.26
C ILE A 61 -14.63 -14.93 14.74
N GLU A 62 -15.62 -14.47 15.51
CA GLU A 62 -16.70 -15.33 15.98
C GLU A 62 -17.76 -15.59 14.88
N VAL A 63 -17.93 -16.87 14.50
CA VAL A 63 -18.94 -17.37 13.56
C VAL A 63 -19.75 -18.47 14.24
N GLY A 64 -21.05 -18.25 14.46
CA GLY A 64 -21.92 -19.26 15.07
C GLY A 64 -21.47 -19.69 16.47
N GLY A 65 -20.90 -18.77 17.27
CA GLY A 65 -20.37 -19.06 18.61
C GLY A 65 -19.00 -19.77 18.62
N LYS A 66 -18.33 -19.88 17.47
CA LYS A 66 -16.98 -20.46 17.34
C LYS A 66 -16.00 -19.42 16.84
N GLN A 67 -14.79 -19.43 17.36
CA GLN A 67 -13.70 -18.63 16.81
C GLN A 67 -13.17 -19.30 15.55
N GLU A 68 -13.13 -18.56 14.46
CA GLU A 68 -12.59 -18.98 13.17
C GLU A 68 -11.51 -18.00 12.71
N GLU A 69 -10.52 -18.46 11.95
CA GLU A 69 -9.53 -17.54 11.40
C GLU A 69 -10.13 -16.67 10.29
N ALA A 70 -9.90 -15.36 10.39
CA ALA A 70 -10.24 -14.38 9.38
C ALA A 70 -9.07 -14.19 8.41
N PHE A 71 -9.35 -14.31 7.10
CA PHE A 71 -8.40 -14.15 6.00
C PHE A 71 -8.10 -12.67 5.72
N THR A 72 -7.56 -11.98 6.72
CA THR A 72 -7.35 -10.52 6.66
C THR A 72 -6.18 -10.14 5.76
N HIS A 73 -5.04 -10.84 5.85
CA HIS A 73 -3.82 -10.52 5.07
C HIS A 73 -2.89 -11.72 4.82
N VAL A 74 -3.27 -12.92 5.28
CA VAL A 74 -2.60 -14.20 4.99
C VAL A 74 -3.61 -15.05 4.23
N HIS A 75 -3.27 -15.41 2.99
CA HIS A 75 -4.15 -16.20 2.12
C HIS A 75 -3.77 -17.68 2.11
N THR A 76 -2.48 -17.96 2.30
CA THR A 76 -1.92 -19.30 2.26
C THR A 76 -0.82 -19.51 3.31
N GLU A 77 -0.48 -20.75 3.62
CA GLU A 77 0.64 -21.08 4.51
C GLU A 77 1.99 -20.54 3.98
N GLN A 78 2.12 -20.41 2.66
CA GLN A 78 3.31 -19.86 2.01
C GLN A 78 3.52 -18.37 2.31
N ASP A 79 2.46 -17.67 2.71
CA ASP A 79 2.50 -16.26 3.14
C ASP A 79 2.99 -16.13 4.59
N ILE A 80 2.97 -17.22 5.38
CA ILE A 80 3.46 -17.26 6.77
C ILE A 80 4.98 -17.32 6.77
N ARG A 81 5.59 -16.18 6.46
CA ARG A 81 7.04 -16.00 6.40
C ARG A 81 7.45 -14.93 7.40
N LEU A 82 8.06 -15.36 8.50
CA LEU A 82 8.52 -14.44 9.53
C LEU A 82 9.89 -13.88 9.15
N ILE A 83 10.01 -12.56 9.14
CA ILE A 83 11.21 -11.81 8.78
C ILE A 83 11.62 -10.97 9.98
N ALA A 84 12.84 -11.17 10.49
CA ALA A 84 13.32 -10.43 11.64
C ALA A 84 13.93 -9.08 11.24
N TYR A 85 13.58 -8.01 11.95
CA TYR A 85 14.26 -6.73 11.86
C TYR A 85 14.67 -6.21 13.24
N ASN A 86 15.55 -5.22 13.26
CA ASN A 86 15.91 -4.44 14.43
C ASN A 86 15.55 -2.96 14.19
N ASN A 87 15.12 -2.25 15.23
CA ASN A 87 14.74 -0.84 15.17
C ASN A 87 15.86 0.12 15.64
N ASP A 88 17.11 -0.33 15.61
CA ASP A 88 18.31 0.50 15.79
C ASP A 88 18.82 1.05 14.45
N TRP A 89 19.02 2.37 14.41
CA TRP A 89 19.57 3.15 13.29
C TRP A 89 21.04 2.85 12.96
N LYS A 90 21.76 2.13 13.81
CA LYS A 90 23.17 1.79 13.57
C LYS A 90 23.36 0.37 13.07
N THR A 91 22.31 -0.46 13.14
CA THR A 91 22.40 -1.88 12.84
C THR A 91 22.28 -2.12 11.34
N LYS A 92 23.29 -2.76 10.76
CA LYS A 92 23.23 -3.34 9.40
C LYS A 92 22.31 -4.56 9.44
N GLN A 93 21.31 -4.61 8.56
CA GLN A 93 20.27 -5.65 8.55
C GLN A 93 20.38 -6.54 7.32
N ARG A 94 21.58 -7.09 7.08
CA ARG A 94 21.93 -7.86 5.87
C ARG A 94 21.03 -9.07 5.59
N ASP A 95 20.43 -9.67 6.62
CA ASP A 95 19.50 -10.80 6.42
C ASP A 95 18.25 -10.39 5.63
N LEU A 96 17.84 -9.11 5.76
CA LEU A 96 16.71 -8.56 5.02
C LEU A 96 16.94 -8.56 3.50
N SER A 97 18.21 -8.49 3.06
CA SER A 97 18.57 -8.50 1.64
C SER A 97 18.25 -9.82 0.93
N ARG A 98 17.92 -10.89 1.68
CA ARG A 98 17.40 -12.14 1.11
C ARG A 98 15.97 -11.99 0.55
N PHE A 99 15.22 -11.00 1.05
CA PHE A 99 13.82 -10.76 0.69
C PHE A 99 13.67 -9.56 -0.26
N ILE A 100 14.49 -8.52 -0.08
CA ILE A 100 14.47 -7.29 -0.86
C ILE A 100 15.90 -6.90 -1.26
N LEU A 101 16.21 -6.93 -2.55
CA LEU A 101 17.54 -6.58 -3.06
C LEU A 101 17.71 -5.06 -3.12
N PRO A 102 18.96 -4.55 -3.11
CA PRO A 102 19.24 -3.13 -3.30
C PRO A 102 18.51 -2.56 -4.50
N GLY A 103 17.83 -1.43 -4.33
CA GLY A 103 17.04 -0.73 -5.35
C GLY A 103 15.66 -1.31 -5.62
N GLU A 104 15.25 -2.42 -5.00
CA GLU A 104 13.86 -2.88 -5.07
C GLU A 104 12.96 -2.03 -4.18
N TRP A 105 11.71 -1.85 -4.62
CA TRP A 105 10.67 -1.14 -3.90
C TRP A 105 9.49 -2.07 -3.63
N TYR A 106 9.04 -2.08 -2.37
CA TYR A 106 8.01 -2.95 -1.83
C TYR A 106 7.03 -2.09 -1.02
N ILE A 107 5.75 -2.48 -1.03
CA ILE A 107 4.73 -1.84 -0.20
C ILE A 107 4.72 -2.53 1.16
N GLY A 108 4.73 -1.74 2.22
CA GLY A 108 4.50 -2.17 3.58
C GLY A 108 3.08 -1.89 4.00
N SER A 109 2.43 -2.85 4.65
CA SER A 109 1.17 -2.62 5.34
C SER A 109 1.35 -2.91 6.83
N SER A 110 1.62 -1.84 7.58
CA SER A 110 1.83 -1.93 9.03
C SER A 110 0.50 -2.03 9.74
N HIS A 111 0.48 -2.79 10.84
CA HIS A 111 -0.75 -3.02 11.58
C HIS A 111 -0.59 -2.88 13.09
N HIS A 112 -1.67 -2.45 13.77
CA HIS A 112 -1.73 -2.52 15.22
C HIS A 112 -1.70 -3.99 15.64
N ASN A 113 -0.52 -4.41 16.07
CA ASN A 113 -0.23 -5.45 17.05
C ASN A 113 -0.96 -6.82 16.86
N PRO A 114 -0.22 -7.96 16.79
CA PRO A 114 -0.78 -9.31 16.88
C PRO A 114 -1.73 -9.54 18.08
N GLY A 115 -1.59 -8.77 19.16
CA GLY A 115 -2.34 -8.90 20.42
C GLY A 115 -3.80 -8.47 20.42
N ASN A 116 -4.30 -7.84 19.36
CA ASN A 116 -5.74 -7.67 19.13
C ASN A 116 -6.23 -8.73 18.13
N ARG A 117 -6.00 -10.01 18.44
CA ARG A 117 -6.26 -11.12 17.52
C ARG A 117 -7.74 -11.44 17.37
N GLN A 118 -8.49 -11.33 18.46
CA GLN A 118 -9.89 -11.73 18.52
C GLN A 118 -10.82 -10.58 18.10
N ILE A 119 -11.69 -10.87 17.14
CA ILE A 119 -12.68 -9.98 16.56
C ILE A 119 -14.04 -10.42 17.15
N THR A 120 -14.51 -9.66 18.14
CA THR A 120 -15.74 -9.96 18.88
C THR A 120 -16.69 -8.77 18.86
N GLN A 121 -18.00 -9.03 19.04
CA GLN A 121 -19.03 -7.97 19.04
C GLN A 121 -18.73 -6.82 20.01
N PRO A 122 -18.29 -7.04 21.28
CA PRO A 122 -17.98 -5.95 22.20
C PRO A 122 -16.88 -5.02 21.70
N ILE A 123 -15.94 -5.51 20.88
CA ILE A 123 -14.86 -4.70 20.32
C ILE A 123 -15.38 -3.72 19.26
N PHE A 124 -16.41 -4.09 18.49
CA PHE A 124 -17.00 -3.20 17.48
C PHE A 124 -18.00 -2.20 18.04
N LEU A 125 -18.58 -2.48 19.21
CA LEU A 125 -19.43 -1.52 19.92
C LEU A 125 -18.62 -0.41 20.61
N ASP A 126 -17.31 -0.60 20.74
CA ASP A 126 -16.36 0.43 21.14
C ASP A 126 -16.00 1.28 19.90
N GLU A 127 -16.34 2.57 19.93
CA GLU A 127 -16.23 3.48 18.78
C GLU A 127 -14.78 3.59 18.26
N GLU A 128 -13.79 3.54 19.14
CA GLU A 128 -12.37 3.64 18.78
C GLU A 128 -11.83 2.28 18.31
N LYS A 129 -12.08 1.21 19.06
CA LYS A 129 -11.56 -0.13 18.71
C LYS A 129 -12.25 -0.73 17.51
N GLY A 130 -13.53 -0.44 17.29
CA GLY A 130 -14.29 -0.89 16.13
C GLY A 130 -13.73 -0.33 14.83
N VAL A 131 -13.41 0.97 14.79
CA VAL A 131 -12.76 1.65 13.64
C VAL A 131 -11.33 1.14 13.41
N GLU A 132 -10.60 0.79 14.46
CA GLU A 132 -9.27 0.20 14.32
C GLU A 132 -9.31 -1.26 13.82
N MET A 133 -10.27 -2.07 14.27
CA MET A 133 -10.45 -3.43 13.78
C MET A 133 -10.95 -3.48 12.32
N LEU A 134 -11.71 -2.46 11.93
CA LEU A 134 -12.19 -2.20 10.57
C LEU A 134 -11.10 -2.01 9.53
N LYS A 135 -9.93 -1.55 9.97
CA LYS A 135 -8.75 -1.41 9.11
C LYS A 135 -8.15 -2.76 8.70
N PHE A 136 -8.78 -3.89 9.07
CA PHE A 136 -8.21 -5.24 8.97
C PHE A 136 -6.83 -5.30 9.63
N SER A 137 -6.70 -4.52 10.71
CA SER A 137 -5.46 -4.17 11.40
C SER A 137 -4.47 -3.31 10.60
N ILE A 138 -4.59 -3.13 9.27
CA ILE A 138 -3.67 -2.31 8.47
C ILE A 138 -3.95 -0.83 8.65
N THR A 139 -3.07 -0.17 9.37
CA THR A 139 -3.23 1.22 9.80
C THR A 139 -2.37 2.20 9.03
N HIS A 140 -1.31 1.71 8.40
CA HIS A 140 -0.37 2.55 7.71
C HIS A 140 0.25 1.84 6.51
N VAL A 141 0.40 2.58 5.41
CA VAL A 141 1.16 2.13 4.24
C VAL A 141 2.57 2.69 4.32
N ARG A 142 3.56 1.82 4.10
CA ARG A 142 4.98 2.16 4.10
C ARG A 142 5.64 1.87 2.77
N ASN A 143 6.72 2.59 2.50
CA ASN A 143 7.59 2.31 1.35
C ASN A 143 8.87 1.63 1.84
N TYR A 144 9.03 0.34 1.58
CA TYR A 144 10.26 -0.38 1.87
C TYR A 144 11.16 -0.42 0.65
N ILE A 145 12.41 -0.01 0.84
CA ILE A 145 13.40 0.04 -0.23
C ILE A 145 14.62 -0.75 0.20
N GLY A 146 15.05 -1.69 -0.65
CA GLY A 146 16.28 -2.44 -0.42
C GLY A 146 17.50 -1.53 -0.61
N VAL A 147 18.47 -1.66 0.28
CA VAL A 147 19.74 -0.90 0.25
C VAL A 147 20.91 -1.86 0.48
N ALA A 148 22.14 -1.38 0.24
CA ALA A 148 23.34 -2.24 0.28
C ALA A 148 23.50 -3.05 1.59
N GLU A 149 23.02 -2.51 2.71
CA GLU A 149 23.18 -3.10 4.05
C GLU A 149 21.84 -3.52 4.68
N GLY A 150 20.80 -3.76 3.88
CA GLY A 150 19.49 -4.24 4.35
C GLY A 150 18.31 -3.61 3.61
N MET A 151 17.38 -3.03 4.36
CA MET A 151 16.25 -2.27 3.83
C MET A 151 15.98 -1.03 4.68
N VAL A 152 15.28 -0.06 4.11
CA VAL A 152 14.79 1.12 4.83
C VAL A 152 13.32 1.38 4.54
N ALA A 153 12.56 1.80 5.54
CA ALA A 153 11.27 2.45 5.37
C ALA A 153 11.50 3.93 5.07
N THR A 154 10.74 4.52 4.14
CA THR A 154 11.00 5.88 3.66
C THR A 154 9.82 6.85 3.79
N ASP A 155 8.63 6.37 4.12
CA ASP A 155 7.37 7.12 4.20
C ASP A 155 7.26 8.16 5.34
N SER A 156 6.24 9.00 5.22
CA SER A 156 5.89 10.12 6.08
C SER A 156 4.36 10.12 6.33
N PRO A 157 3.85 10.69 7.45
CA PRO A 157 4.57 11.57 8.38
C PRO A 157 5.51 10.82 9.34
N ARG A 158 6.79 11.24 9.35
CA ARG A 158 7.85 10.68 10.21
C ARG A 158 7.72 11.02 11.69
N SER A 159 6.75 11.87 12.07
CA SER A 159 6.40 12.07 13.48
C SER A 159 6.15 10.73 14.15
N TYR A 160 5.46 9.81 13.47
CA TYR A 160 5.23 8.45 13.95
C TYR A 160 6.54 7.65 14.13
N ALA A 161 7.42 7.65 13.12
CA ALA A 161 8.70 6.92 13.22
C ALA A 161 9.61 7.44 14.35
N ASN A 162 9.63 8.75 14.57
CA ASN A 162 10.40 9.40 15.63
C ASN A 162 9.75 9.20 17.01
N GLN A 163 8.44 9.36 17.12
CA GLN A 163 7.67 9.15 18.37
C GLN A 163 7.76 7.71 18.86
N HIS A 164 7.84 6.74 17.95
CA HIS A 164 7.80 5.31 18.27
C HIS A 164 9.16 4.60 18.13
N SER A 165 10.27 5.34 18.02
CA SER A 165 11.63 4.75 17.92
C SER A 165 11.74 3.67 16.82
N ALA A 166 11.35 4.01 15.60
CA ALA A 166 11.19 3.03 14.52
C ALA A 166 12.50 2.50 13.89
N GLY A 167 13.65 3.09 14.17
CA GLY A 167 14.89 2.70 13.50
C GLY A 167 14.79 2.84 11.99
N HIS A 168 15.48 1.97 11.24
CA HIS A 168 15.41 1.93 9.78
C HIS A 168 14.14 1.27 9.21
N VAL A 169 13.39 0.50 9.99
CA VAL A 169 12.36 -0.40 9.47
C VAL A 169 10.98 -0.09 10.08
N ASN A 170 10.78 -0.40 11.36
CA ASN A 170 9.52 -0.18 12.09
C ASN A 170 9.77 -0.05 13.60
N PRO A 171 8.82 0.55 14.37
CA PRO A 171 8.79 0.40 15.82
C PRO A 171 8.78 -1.06 16.25
N LYS A 172 9.31 -1.36 17.43
CA LYS A 172 9.43 -2.73 17.94
C LYS A 172 8.10 -3.49 18.03
N ASP A 173 7.03 -2.80 18.38
CA ASP A 173 5.68 -3.33 18.61
C ASP A 173 4.77 -3.25 17.37
N TYR A 174 5.30 -2.79 16.23
CA TYR A 174 4.53 -2.51 15.02
C TYR A 174 5.00 -3.38 13.84
N PRO A 175 4.52 -4.63 13.74
CA PRO A 175 4.83 -5.47 12.59
C PRO A 175 4.24 -4.92 11.29
N SER A 176 4.79 -5.38 10.18
CA SER A 176 4.35 -4.98 8.85
C SER A 176 4.45 -6.14 7.87
N LEU A 177 3.42 -6.30 7.04
CA LEU A 177 3.47 -7.22 5.91
C LEU A 177 4.11 -6.52 4.71
N LEU A 178 5.09 -7.20 4.09
CA LEU A 178 5.68 -6.77 2.84
C LEU A 178 4.93 -7.34 1.66
N TRP A 179 4.65 -6.47 0.70
CA TRP A 179 4.03 -6.80 -0.57
C TRP A 179 4.99 -6.49 -1.72
N ARG A 180 5.20 -7.49 -2.56
CA ARG A 180 5.92 -7.36 -3.84
C ARG A 180 4.91 -7.16 -4.96
N VAL A 181 5.19 -6.26 -5.89
CA VAL A 181 4.38 -6.12 -7.11
C VAL A 181 4.59 -7.33 -7.99
N LYS A 182 3.53 -7.95 -8.47
CA LYS A 182 3.57 -9.03 -9.45
C LYS A 182 2.96 -8.53 -10.75
N PHE A 183 3.76 -8.44 -11.79
CA PHE A 183 3.29 -7.99 -13.11
C PHE A 183 2.45 -9.07 -13.78
N LEU A 184 1.28 -8.69 -14.32
CA LEU A 184 0.35 -9.62 -14.94
C LEU A 184 0.44 -9.53 -16.46
N GLY A 185 1.16 -10.47 -17.06
CA GLY A 185 1.37 -10.52 -18.50
C GLY A 185 2.80 -10.92 -18.82
N ASN A 186 3.15 -10.87 -20.09
CA ASN A 186 4.50 -11.22 -20.54
C ASN A 186 5.46 -10.01 -20.39
N ILE A 187 5.86 -9.72 -19.15
CA ILE A 187 6.84 -8.68 -18.79
C ILE A 187 8.16 -9.36 -18.42
N GLY A 188 9.22 -9.08 -19.19
CA GLY A 188 10.55 -9.67 -19.00
C GLY A 188 11.23 -9.22 -17.69
N PRO A 189 12.21 -9.97 -17.17
CA PRO A 189 12.87 -9.63 -15.91
C PRO A 189 13.57 -8.25 -15.92
N GLY A 190 14.11 -7.82 -17.07
CA GLY A 190 14.67 -6.49 -17.23
C GLY A 190 13.60 -5.40 -17.12
N GLU A 191 12.44 -5.59 -17.76
CA GLU A 191 11.31 -4.66 -17.66
C GLU A 191 10.75 -4.58 -16.24
N GLN A 192 10.53 -5.74 -15.60
CA GLN A 192 10.05 -5.78 -14.21
C GLN A 192 10.98 -4.98 -13.30
N ARG A 193 12.29 -5.19 -13.40
CA ARG A 193 13.26 -4.42 -12.63
C ARG A 193 13.17 -2.93 -12.93
N ALA A 194 13.09 -2.54 -14.19
CA ALA A 194 13.03 -1.14 -14.60
C ALA A 194 11.78 -0.44 -14.06
N TYR A 195 10.61 -1.10 -14.08
CA TYR A 195 9.39 -0.56 -13.47
C TYR A 195 9.55 -0.35 -11.96
N ILE A 196 10.13 -1.31 -11.24
CA ILE A 196 10.33 -1.21 -9.78
C ILE A 196 11.32 -0.10 -9.43
N ASN A 197 12.41 0.01 -10.18
CA ASN A 197 13.35 1.13 -10.05
C ASN A 197 12.62 2.48 -10.29
N ASN A 198 11.75 2.55 -11.29
CA ASN A 198 10.99 3.77 -11.59
C ASN A 198 9.97 4.11 -10.49
N ILE A 199 9.25 3.11 -9.94
CA ILE A 199 8.36 3.30 -8.79
C ILE A 199 9.14 3.82 -7.59
N ARG A 200 10.30 3.20 -7.27
CA ARG A 200 11.20 3.66 -6.20
C ARG A 200 11.53 5.14 -6.37
N THR A 201 11.96 5.53 -7.56
CA THR A 201 12.34 6.92 -7.85
C THR A 201 11.15 7.87 -7.72
N TRP A 202 9.97 7.54 -8.23
CA TRP A 202 8.78 8.37 -8.02
C TRP A 202 8.39 8.49 -6.54
N ALA A 203 8.38 7.39 -5.79
CA ALA A 203 8.10 7.40 -4.35
C ALA A 203 9.03 8.35 -3.59
N MET A 204 10.32 8.34 -3.94
CA MET A 204 11.32 9.24 -3.38
C MET A 204 11.11 10.71 -3.77
N LEU A 205 10.73 11.00 -5.03
CA LEU A 205 10.42 12.36 -5.46
C LEU A 205 9.19 12.92 -4.73
N LEU A 206 8.14 12.10 -4.59
CA LEU A 206 6.93 12.45 -3.83
C LEU A 206 7.29 12.85 -2.39
N GLN A 207 7.99 11.96 -1.68
CA GLN A 207 8.39 12.18 -0.27
C GLN A 207 9.17 13.47 -0.02
N LYS A 208 9.85 14.00 -1.03
CA LYS A 208 10.69 15.19 -0.90
C LYS A 208 9.89 16.49 -0.86
N VAL A 209 8.74 16.53 -1.54
CA VAL A 209 8.00 17.78 -1.79
C VAL A 209 6.53 17.73 -1.40
N THR A 210 5.93 16.56 -1.16
CA THR A 210 4.52 16.47 -0.74
C THR A 210 4.35 16.72 0.75
N LYS A 211 3.27 17.42 1.13
CA LYS A 211 2.87 17.62 2.52
C LYS A 211 1.77 16.63 2.92
N PHE A 212 1.99 15.89 4.01
CA PHE A 212 0.95 15.07 4.63
C PHE A 212 0.04 15.90 5.54
N PRO A 213 -1.27 15.62 5.58
CA PRO A 213 -2.17 16.24 6.54
C PRO A 213 -1.83 15.81 7.98
N PRO A 214 -2.05 16.68 8.99
CA PRO A 214 -1.68 16.42 10.39
C PRO A 214 -2.61 15.44 11.12
N ASP A 215 -3.86 15.27 10.65
CA ASP A 215 -4.85 14.36 11.21
C ASP A 215 -5.57 13.65 10.06
N TYR A 216 -5.72 12.33 10.16
CA TYR A 216 -6.38 11.49 9.15
C TYR A 216 -7.47 10.65 9.81
N ASN A 217 -8.71 11.04 9.55
CA ASN A 217 -9.91 10.35 10.04
C ASN A 217 -10.73 9.72 8.90
N GLY A 218 -10.09 9.29 7.80
CA GLY A 218 -10.79 8.60 6.72
C GLY A 218 -11.74 9.46 5.87
N ASN A 219 -11.63 10.79 5.95
CA ASN A 219 -12.52 11.75 5.27
C ASN A 219 -11.86 12.48 4.07
N ASP A 220 -10.64 12.12 3.69
CA ASP A 220 -9.89 12.91 2.71
C ASP A 220 -10.30 12.54 1.30
N ASN A 221 -10.87 13.51 0.59
CA ASN A 221 -11.19 13.37 -0.82
C ASN A 221 -9.90 13.09 -1.59
N LEU A 222 -9.85 11.98 -2.32
CA LEU A 222 -8.73 11.71 -3.21
C LEU A 222 -8.81 12.62 -4.42
N MET A 223 -8.00 13.67 -4.42
CA MET A 223 -7.95 14.60 -5.54
C MET A 223 -7.41 13.95 -6.79
N THR A 224 -6.50 12.97 -6.67
CA THR A 224 -5.84 12.29 -7.80
C THR A 224 -6.62 11.07 -8.33
N ASN A 225 -7.94 11.18 -8.41
CA ASN A 225 -8.85 10.07 -8.76
C ASN A 225 -8.92 9.69 -10.24
N THR A 226 -8.17 10.37 -11.13
CA THR A 226 -8.14 10.07 -12.57
C THR A 226 -6.71 10.11 -13.11
N TYR A 227 -6.48 9.46 -14.25
CA TYR A 227 -5.17 9.47 -14.93
C TYR A 227 -4.64 10.89 -15.16
N ALA A 228 -5.48 11.79 -15.68
CA ALA A 228 -5.09 13.17 -15.97
C ALA A 228 -4.58 13.90 -14.71
N LYS A 229 -5.30 13.74 -13.59
CA LYS A 229 -4.93 14.37 -12.32
C LYS A 229 -3.69 13.76 -11.69
N VAL A 230 -3.48 12.45 -11.81
CA VAL A 230 -2.21 11.84 -11.38
C VAL A 230 -1.04 12.41 -12.18
N MET A 231 -1.19 12.58 -13.50
CA MET A 231 -0.13 13.19 -14.32
C MET A 231 0.07 14.67 -13.97
N GLU A 232 -0.99 15.43 -13.73
CA GLU A 232 -0.91 16.82 -13.28
C GLU A 232 -0.15 16.94 -11.95
N PHE A 233 -0.50 16.11 -10.96
CA PHE A 233 0.19 16.02 -9.67
C PHE A 233 1.67 15.66 -9.86
N GLY A 234 1.97 14.67 -10.71
CA GLY A 234 3.34 14.32 -11.08
C GLY A 234 4.10 15.52 -11.66
N GLY A 235 3.42 16.32 -12.51
CA GLY A 235 3.90 17.59 -13.05
C GLY A 235 4.31 18.60 -11.98
N TYR A 236 3.48 18.80 -10.97
CA TYR A 236 3.80 19.66 -9.82
C TYR A 236 5.00 19.12 -9.04
N VAL A 237 5.05 17.81 -8.78
CA VAL A 237 6.18 17.16 -8.09
C VAL A 237 7.49 17.44 -8.83
N MET A 238 7.55 17.22 -10.15
CA MET A 238 8.78 17.50 -10.90
C MET A 238 9.15 18.98 -10.92
N ASN A 239 8.18 19.88 -11.06
CA ASN A 239 8.46 21.31 -11.03
C ASN A 239 9.01 21.73 -9.65
N ALA A 240 8.41 21.23 -8.58
CA ALA A 240 8.82 21.52 -7.20
C ALA A 240 10.24 21.02 -6.90
N VAL A 241 10.59 19.78 -7.28
CA VAL A 241 11.97 19.28 -7.10
C VAL A 241 13.00 20.04 -7.94
N LEU A 242 12.58 20.63 -9.07
CA LEU A 242 13.39 21.53 -9.89
C LEU A 242 13.45 22.98 -9.34
N GLY A 243 12.81 23.25 -8.20
CA GLY A 243 12.87 24.54 -7.51
C GLY A 243 11.73 25.51 -7.79
N ASP A 244 10.67 25.09 -8.48
CA ASP A 244 9.46 25.90 -8.69
C ASP A 244 8.68 26.04 -7.38
N ARG A 245 8.66 27.26 -6.82
CA ARG A 245 7.98 27.57 -5.57
C ARG A 245 6.46 27.59 -5.70
N ASN A 246 5.92 27.87 -6.89
CA ASN A 246 4.47 27.86 -7.09
C ASN A 246 3.97 26.43 -7.11
N ALA A 247 4.68 25.53 -7.80
CA ALA A 247 4.36 24.10 -7.76
C ALA A 247 4.48 23.52 -6.34
N LEU A 248 5.49 23.96 -5.57
CA LEU A 248 5.60 23.59 -4.16
C LEU A 248 4.40 24.09 -3.34
N ALA A 249 4.03 25.36 -3.51
CA ALA A 249 2.90 25.96 -2.79
C ALA A 249 1.58 25.24 -3.12
N GLU A 250 1.40 24.83 -4.38
CA GLU A 250 0.25 24.04 -4.83
C GLU A 250 0.18 22.70 -4.07
N LEU A 251 1.29 21.94 -4.07
CA LEU A 251 1.41 20.65 -3.35
C LEU A 251 1.22 20.76 -1.83
N HIS A 252 1.33 21.97 -1.26
CA HIS A 252 1.17 22.22 0.17
C HIS A 252 -0.18 22.85 0.51
N SER A 253 -0.94 23.24 -0.51
CA SER A 253 -2.32 23.67 -0.34
C SER A 253 -3.13 22.55 0.30
N GLN A 254 -4.16 22.90 1.06
CA GLN A 254 -5.02 21.91 1.70
C GLN A 254 -5.66 20.95 0.68
N ALA A 255 -5.89 21.41 -0.54
CA ALA A 255 -6.49 20.62 -1.60
C ALA A 255 -5.54 19.51 -2.11
N GLU A 256 -4.23 19.75 -2.16
CA GLU A 256 -3.25 18.81 -2.73
C GLU A 256 -2.44 18.05 -1.66
N GLN A 257 -2.83 18.16 -0.39
CA GLN A 257 -2.26 17.33 0.67
C GLN A 257 -2.69 15.88 0.46
N VAL A 258 -1.70 14.99 0.42
CA VAL A 258 -1.91 13.57 0.15
C VAL A 258 -1.54 12.74 1.37
N TYR A 259 -2.34 11.72 1.68
CA TYR A 259 -2.09 10.81 2.80
C TYR A 259 -1.06 9.72 2.44
N CYS A 260 -0.57 8.93 3.43
CA CYS A 260 0.48 7.94 3.21
C CYS A 260 0.09 6.82 2.24
N SER A 261 -1.17 6.38 2.22
CA SER A 261 -1.66 5.40 1.25
C SER A 261 -1.80 5.98 -0.16
N GLU A 262 -2.17 7.26 -0.27
CA GLU A 262 -2.20 7.95 -1.56
C GLU A 262 -0.78 8.15 -2.09
N ALA A 263 0.11 8.77 -1.33
CA ALA A 263 1.49 9.03 -1.75
C ALA A 263 2.30 7.74 -1.95
N GLY A 264 2.24 6.84 -0.96
CA GLY A 264 3.09 5.66 -0.87
C GLY A 264 2.58 4.45 -1.64
N MET A 265 1.32 4.42 -2.08
CA MET A 265 0.80 3.34 -2.92
C MET A 265 0.17 3.88 -4.20
N HIS A 266 -0.88 4.69 -4.11
CA HIS A 266 -1.62 5.13 -5.30
C HIS A 266 -0.77 5.94 -6.30
N LEU A 267 -0.14 7.01 -5.84
CA LEU A 267 0.69 7.88 -6.67
C LEU A 267 2.00 7.20 -7.05
N ALA A 268 2.66 6.53 -6.10
CA ALA A 268 3.90 5.78 -6.38
C ALA A 268 3.71 4.74 -7.48
N LEU A 269 2.64 3.93 -7.43
CA LEU A 269 2.35 2.93 -8.46
C LEU A 269 1.89 3.58 -9.76
N ASN A 270 0.95 4.52 -9.72
CA ASN A 270 0.40 5.09 -10.94
C ASN A 270 1.44 5.93 -11.70
N LEU A 271 2.26 6.75 -11.03
CA LEU A 271 3.36 7.47 -11.67
C LEU A 271 4.47 6.51 -12.07
N GLY A 272 4.84 5.59 -11.18
CA GLY A 272 5.90 4.60 -11.40
C GLY A 272 5.66 3.67 -12.59
N LEU A 273 4.40 3.39 -12.93
CA LEU A 273 4.04 2.48 -14.01
C LEU A 273 3.51 3.18 -15.26
N ASN A 274 3.00 4.41 -15.15
CA ASN A 274 2.50 5.16 -16.31
C ASN A 274 3.41 6.27 -16.81
N ALA A 275 4.37 6.72 -16.01
CA ALA A 275 5.29 7.80 -16.37
C ALA A 275 6.75 7.37 -16.12
N PRO A 276 7.32 6.50 -16.97
CA PRO A 276 8.75 6.21 -16.94
C PRO A 276 9.57 7.51 -16.89
N LEU A 277 10.51 7.64 -15.97
CA LEU A 277 11.40 8.80 -15.89
C LEU A 277 12.52 8.64 -16.93
N ASN A 278 12.15 8.79 -18.20
CA ASN A 278 13.03 8.82 -19.37
C ASN A 278 12.66 9.96 -20.31
N GLN A 279 13.49 10.22 -21.33
CA GLN A 279 13.32 11.38 -22.20
C GLN A 279 11.96 11.42 -22.91
N ALA A 280 11.54 10.29 -23.47
CA ALA A 280 10.32 10.21 -24.25
C ALA A 280 9.09 10.54 -23.40
N SER A 281 8.94 9.85 -22.27
CA SER A 281 7.78 10.00 -21.39
C SER A 281 7.75 11.36 -20.71
N VAL A 282 8.90 11.85 -20.20
CA VAL A 282 8.94 13.14 -19.50
C VAL A 282 8.61 14.29 -20.44
N ASN A 283 9.17 14.29 -21.65
CA ASN A 283 8.87 15.33 -22.63
C ASN A 283 7.41 15.30 -23.07
N ALA A 284 6.84 14.11 -23.27
CA ALA A 284 5.46 13.95 -23.71
C ALA A 284 4.44 14.35 -22.64
N LEU A 285 4.66 13.92 -21.39
CA LEU A 285 3.69 14.11 -20.31
C LEU A 285 3.83 15.46 -19.60
N PHE A 286 5.04 16.00 -19.54
CA PHE A 286 5.34 17.13 -18.65
C PHE A 286 5.97 18.31 -19.34
N GLY A 287 6.30 18.20 -20.63
CA GLY A 287 6.79 19.29 -21.47
C GLY A 287 8.22 19.10 -21.94
N ALA A 288 8.48 19.54 -23.17
CA ALA A 288 9.78 19.43 -23.81
C ALA A 288 10.89 20.15 -23.03
N GLY A 289 12.06 19.51 -22.93
CA GLY A 289 13.23 20.09 -22.29
C GLY A 289 13.24 20.00 -20.76
N LYS A 290 12.22 19.41 -20.13
CA LYS A 290 12.28 19.08 -18.70
C LYS A 290 13.27 17.96 -18.42
N TRP A 291 13.36 16.97 -19.31
CA TRP A 291 14.23 15.82 -19.12
C TRP A 291 15.70 16.20 -18.90
N THR A 292 16.21 17.19 -19.64
CA THR A 292 17.61 17.64 -19.53
C THR A 292 17.94 18.23 -18.15
N LYS A 293 16.93 18.66 -17.39
CA LYS A 293 17.08 19.15 -16.01
C LYS A 293 16.89 18.04 -14.97
N VAL A 294 15.96 17.11 -15.22
CA VAL A 294 15.64 16.01 -14.31
C VAL A 294 16.72 14.92 -14.33
N GLN A 295 17.23 14.56 -15.51
CA GLN A 295 18.17 13.45 -15.66
C GLN A 295 19.45 13.61 -14.81
N PRO A 296 20.13 14.79 -14.78
CA PRO A 296 21.31 14.97 -13.93
C PRO A 296 20.99 14.75 -12.46
N MET A 297 19.86 15.28 -11.98
CA MET A 297 19.39 15.14 -10.60
C MET A 297 19.17 13.68 -10.21
N LEU A 298 18.53 12.89 -11.07
CA LEU A 298 18.32 11.45 -10.82
C LEU A 298 19.64 10.67 -10.83
N ASN A 299 20.60 11.08 -11.67
CA ASN A 299 21.91 10.45 -11.75
C ASN A 299 22.83 10.74 -10.55
N GLU A 300 22.47 11.66 -9.67
CA GLU A 300 23.18 11.90 -8.41
C GLU A 300 23.09 10.71 -7.46
N GLY A 301 22.10 9.81 -7.65
CA GLY A 301 21.96 8.63 -6.80
C GLY A 301 21.74 9.01 -5.33
N ALA A 302 22.58 8.49 -4.45
CA ALA A 302 22.54 8.80 -3.01
C ALA A 302 22.84 10.28 -2.70
N ASP A 303 23.59 10.99 -3.56
CA ASP A 303 23.94 12.39 -3.36
C ASP A 303 22.75 13.34 -3.49
N PHE A 304 21.66 12.88 -4.10
CA PHE A 304 20.39 13.61 -4.20
C PHE A 304 19.83 14.04 -2.82
N TRP A 305 20.17 13.29 -1.77
CA TRP A 305 19.67 13.47 -0.41
C TRP A 305 20.57 14.32 0.49
N LYS A 306 21.70 14.82 -0.02
CA LYS A 306 22.58 15.69 0.76
C LYS A 306 21.85 17.01 1.08
N ASN A 307 21.77 17.33 2.36
CA ASN A 307 21.01 18.47 2.90
C ASN A 307 21.28 19.76 2.12
N GLY A 308 20.21 20.40 1.63
CA GLY A 308 20.24 21.73 1.01
C GLY A 308 20.55 21.78 -0.49
N LYS A 309 20.83 20.64 -1.16
CA LYS A 309 21.10 20.63 -2.61
C LYS A 309 19.84 20.77 -3.46
N HIS A 310 18.78 20.09 -3.05
CA HIS A 310 17.46 20.15 -3.68
C HIS A 310 16.43 20.51 -2.62
N LEU A 311 15.34 21.14 -3.03
CA LEU A 311 14.24 21.52 -2.15
C LEU A 311 13.75 20.29 -1.36
N ASP A 312 13.62 20.42 -0.05
CA ASP A 312 13.11 19.40 0.86
C ASP A 312 12.10 20.08 1.78
N TYR A 313 10.82 19.71 1.65
CA TYR A 313 9.75 20.32 2.45
C TYR A 313 9.98 20.12 3.95
N TYR A 314 10.58 19.00 4.34
CA TYR A 314 10.74 18.59 5.72
C TYR A 314 12.09 18.99 6.33
N GLY A 315 12.82 19.94 5.74
CA GLY A 315 14.13 20.40 6.22
C GLY A 315 14.12 21.06 7.63
N ASN A 316 15.11 21.92 7.94
CA ASN A 316 15.29 22.63 9.22
C ASN A 316 14.19 23.70 9.52
N GLY A 317 12.96 23.53 9.03
CA GLY A 317 11.85 24.47 9.19
C GLY A 317 11.26 24.48 10.60
N SER A 318 10.57 25.57 10.93
CA SER A 318 9.87 25.82 12.20
C SER A 318 8.67 24.90 12.46
N ASP A 319 8.26 24.10 11.47
CA ASP A 319 6.98 23.39 11.47
C ASP A 319 7.02 22.08 12.27
N SER A 320 8.06 21.84 13.06
CA SER A 320 8.23 20.65 13.94
C SER A 320 8.35 19.29 13.22
N PHE A 321 8.18 19.25 11.89
CA PHE A 321 8.36 18.06 11.05
C PHE A 321 9.77 18.00 10.45
N MET A 322 10.81 17.93 11.28
CA MET A 322 12.18 17.67 10.78
C MET A 322 12.29 16.25 10.22
N GLN A 323 12.58 16.12 8.93
CA GLN A 323 13.10 14.89 8.36
C GLN A 323 14.53 14.68 8.87
N ASN A 324 14.71 13.74 9.79
CA ASN A 324 15.98 13.01 9.83
C ASN A 324 15.99 12.06 8.61
N SER A 325 16.39 12.60 7.46
CA SER A 325 16.41 11.92 6.15
C SER A 325 17.54 10.89 6.00
N GLU A 326 18.17 10.47 7.09
CA GLU A 326 19.29 9.51 7.09
C GLU A 326 18.95 8.20 6.37
N GLN A 327 17.71 7.71 6.47
CA GLN A 327 17.24 6.54 5.72
C GLN A 327 17.18 6.78 4.21
N ASN A 328 16.68 7.95 3.80
CA ASN A 328 16.49 8.29 2.39
C ASN A 328 17.84 8.43 1.69
N ARG A 329 18.87 8.88 2.41
CA ARG A 329 20.27 8.94 1.91
C ARG A 329 20.83 7.58 1.50
N LEU A 330 20.28 6.48 2.00
CA LEU A 330 20.68 5.14 1.62
C LEU A 330 20.01 4.67 0.32
N VAL A 331 19.02 5.41 -0.18
CA VAL A 331 18.27 5.08 -1.40
C VAL A 331 18.90 5.75 -2.61
N GLU A 332 19.35 4.93 -3.55
CA GLU A 332 19.85 5.40 -4.83
C GLU A 332 18.70 5.77 -5.78
N MET A 333 18.78 6.95 -6.36
CA MET A 333 17.91 7.39 -7.46
C MET A 333 18.51 6.95 -8.79
N GLU A 334 17.68 6.60 -9.77
CA GLU A 334 18.15 6.38 -11.13
C GLU A 334 17.07 6.72 -12.16
N PRO A 335 17.46 7.16 -13.36
CA PRO A 335 16.52 7.31 -14.47
C PRO A 335 16.00 5.95 -14.96
N ALA A 336 14.79 5.93 -15.51
CA ALA A 336 14.31 4.78 -16.26
C ALA A 336 15.09 4.65 -17.58
N PRO A 337 15.30 3.43 -18.09
CA PRO A 337 15.94 3.25 -19.39
C PRO A 337 15.04 3.75 -20.53
N ASP A 338 15.65 4.17 -21.64
CA ASP A 338 14.92 4.76 -22.77
C ASP A 338 13.93 3.79 -23.44
N TRP A 339 14.16 2.49 -23.30
CA TRP A 339 13.27 1.45 -23.81
C TRP A 339 12.07 1.16 -22.90
N LEU A 340 12.02 1.69 -21.67
CA LEU A 340 10.89 1.45 -20.77
C LEU A 340 9.69 2.29 -21.22
N GLN A 341 8.63 1.59 -21.63
CA GLN A 341 7.34 2.19 -21.98
C GLN A 341 6.42 2.23 -20.75
N PRO A 342 5.35 3.05 -20.76
CA PRO A 342 4.27 2.92 -19.78
C PRO A 342 3.68 1.50 -19.81
N LEU A 343 3.35 0.95 -18.63
CA LEU A 343 2.87 -0.43 -18.50
C LEU A 343 1.58 -0.67 -19.29
N LYS A 344 0.69 0.31 -19.32
CA LYS A 344 -0.57 0.26 -20.10
C LYS A 344 -0.33 0.11 -21.60
N ASP A 345 0.74 0.71 -22.13
CA ASP A 345 1.08 0.65 -23.56
C ASP A 345 1.76 -0.70 -23.88
N ARG A 346 2.46 -1.26 -22.90
CA ARG A 346 3.11 -2.57 -23.00
C ARG A 346 2.12 -3.74 -22.91
N LEU A 347 0.96 -3.54 -22.28
CA LEU A 347 -0.11 -4.51 -22.08
C LEU A 347 -1.47 -4.00 -22.61
N PRO A 348 -1.59 -3.68 -23.91
CA PRO A 348 -2.76 -2.98 -24.46
C PRO A 348 -4.06 -3.80 -24.46
N GLY A 349 -3.97 -5.11 -24.22
CA GLY A 349 -5.11 -6.04 -24.25
C GLY A 349 -5.88 -6.20 -22.93
N ARG A 350 -5.48 -5.49 -21.86
CA ARG A 350 -6.16 -5.56 -20.55
C ARG A 350 -6.91 -4.25 -20.30
N PRO A 351 -8.25 -4.27 -20.12
CA PRO A 351 -8.99 -3.06 -19.82
C PRO A 351 -8.57 -2.52 -18.46
N LEU A 352 -8.23 -1.23 -18.39
CA LEU A 352 -7.98 -0.55 -17.13
C LEU A 352 -9.29 0.01 -16.59
N ALA A 353 -9.84 -0.61 -15.54
CA ALA A 353 -11.08 -0.14 -14.91
C ALA A 353 -11.00 1.31 -14.38
N GLY A 354 -9.79 1.87 -14.25
CA GLY A 354 -9.56 3.26 -13.84
C GLY A 354 -9.27 4.26 -14.97
N GLY A 355 -9.61 3.96 -16.23
CA GLY A 355 -9.44 4.92 -17.33
C GLY A 355 -7.97 5.30 -17.60
N GLY A 356 -7.04 4.35 -17.43
CA GLY A 356 -5.61 4.56 -17.61
C GLY A 356 -4.77 4.48 -16.33
N LEU A 357 -5.40 4.43 -15.15
CA LEU A 357 -4.71 4.16 -13.88
C LEU A 357 -4.35 2.67 -13.78
N VAL A 358 -3.13 2.38 -13.32
CA VAL A 358 -2.71 0.99 -12.98
C VAL A 358 -3.35 0.55 -11.66
N PHE A 359 -3.59 1.51 -10.77
CA PHE A 359 -4.28 1.31 -9.51
C PHE A 359 -5.39 2.35 -9.42
N ARG A 360 -6.65 1.91 -9.54
CA ARG A 360 -7.81 2.80 -9.43
C ARG A 360 -8.13 3.01 -7.96
N PRO A 361 -8.58 4.21 -7.55
CA PRO A 361 -9.10 4.39 -6.21
C PRO A 361 -10.44 3.68 -6.02
N TRP A 362 -10.84 3.54 -4.76
CA TRP A 362 -12.14 3.00 -4.39
C TRP A 362 -13.18 4.10 -4.22
N ASP A 363 -14.41 3.71 -4.46
CA ASP A 363 -15.59 4.38 -3.93
C ASP A 363 -16.28 3.54 -2.83
N THR A 364 -17.40 4.06 -2.36
CA THR A 364 -18.25 3.43 -1.34
C THR A 364 -18.67 2.01 -1.68
N ALA A 365 -19.08 1.75 -2.92
CA ALA A 365 -19.56 0.45 -3.31
C ALA A 365 -18.41 -0.53 -3.39
N ASP A 366 -17.22 -0.09 -3.82
CA ASP A 366 -16.00 -0.90 -3.80
C ASP A 366 -15.62 -1.35 -2.38
N MET A 367 -15.72 -0.47 -1.38
CA MET A 367 -15.47 -0.83 0.03
C MET A 367 -16.42 -1.92 0.52
N ILE A 368 -17.72 -1.72 0.29
CA ILE A 368 -18.76 -2.66 0.72
C ILE A 368 -18.56 -4.00 0.00
N ASP A 369 -18.32 -3.94 -1.31
CA ASP A 369 -18.10 -5.11 -2.14
C ASP A 369 -16.87 -5.90 -1.69
N HIS A 370 -15.78 -5.18 -1.43
CA HIS A 370 -14.56 -5.76 -0.93
C HIS A 370 -14.78 -6.46 0.41
N PHE A 371 -15.47 -5.81 1.34
CA PHE A 371 -15.76 -6.40 2.64
C PHE A 371 -16.55 -7.73 2.50
N VAL A 372 -17.56 -7.76 1.62
CA VAL A 372 -18.33 -8.97 1.33
C VAL A 372 -17.45 -10.07 0.73
N LYS A 373 -16.41 -9.72 -0.03
CA LYS A 373 -15.48 -10.69 -0.60
C LYS A 373 -14.50 -11.27 0.41
N THR A 374 -14.01 -10.48 1.38
CA THR A 374 -12.77 -10.82 2.10
C THR A 374 -12.90 -11.09 3.59
N ALA A 375 -13.82 -10.42 4.29
CA ALA A 375 -13.84 -10.50 5.76
C ALA A 375 -14.28 -11.88 6.28
N ILE A 376 -15.37 -12.41 5.70
CA ILE A 376 -15.85 -13.78 5.92
C ILE A 376 -16.16 -14.35 4.54
N PRO A 377 -15.20 -15.01 3.87
CA PRO A 377 -15.40 -15.51 2.51
C PRO A 377 -16.52 -16.53 2.47
N ARG A 378 -17.54 -16.25 1.65
CA ARG A 378 -18.71 -17.12 1.52
C ARG A 378 -18.55 -18.20 0.44
N GLN A 379 -17.67 -17.98 -0.53
CA GLN A 379 -17.41 -18.93 -1.59
C GLN A 379 -16.97 -20.28 -1.00
N GLN A 380 -17.66 -21.37 -1.37
CA GLN A 380 -17.47 -22.72 -0.83
C GLN A 380 -17.88 -22.89 0.65
N ARG A 381 -18.57 -21.91 1.23
CA ARG A 381 -18.99 -21.87 2.64
C ARG A 381 -20.43 -21.33 2.79
N GLU A 382 -21.33 -21.68 1.87
CA GLU A 382 -22.69 -21.12 1.76
C GLU A 382 -23.68 -21.61 2.85
N THR A 383 -23.33 -21.43 4.13
CA THR A 383 -24.17 -21.80 5.28
C THR A 383 -24.91 -20.61 5.89
N TRP A 384 -25.92 -20.90 6.73
CA TRP A 384 -26.60 -19.88 7.52
C TRP A 384 -25.63 -19.15 8.45
N ASP A 385 -24.81 -19.88 9.19
CA ASP A 385 -23.89 -19.30 10.17
C ASP A 385 -22.92 -18.31 9.52
N VAL A 386 -22.38 -18.66 8.34
CA VAL A 386 -21.50 -17.77 7.56
C VAL A 386 -22.25 -16.55 7.05
N SER A 387 -23.45 -16.73 6.50
CA SER A 387 -24.29 -15.63 6.00
C SER A 387 -24.69 -14.66 7.11
N ASN A 388 -25.06 -15.20 8.27
CA ASN A 388 -25.45 -14.42 9.43
C ASN A 388 -24.25 -13.68 10.03
N ALA A 389 -23.10 -14.35 10.20
CA ALA A 389 -21.88 -13.71 10.69
C ALA A 389 -21.40 -12.60 9.75
N GLN A 390 -21.48 -12.81 8.44
CA GLN A 390 -21.11 -11.78 7.45
C GLN A 390 -22.03 -10.55 7.53
N ALA A 391 -23.34 -10.77 7.68
CA ALA A 391 -24.30 -9.68 7.82
C ALA A 391 -24.16 -8.94 9.17
N GLU A 392 -23.92 -9.64 10.26
CA GLU A 392 -23.65 -9.05 11.58
C GLU A 392 -22.37 -8.23 11.56
N LEU A 393 -21.27 -8.79 11.02
CA LEU A 393 -20.03 -8.04 10.88
C LEU A 393 -20.24 -6.78 10.05
N LEU A 394 -20.94 -6.85 8.91
CA LEU A 394 -21.23 -5.67 8.09
C LEU A 394 -22.02 -4.61 8.86
N LEU A 395 -22.99 -5.01 9.70
CA LEU A 395 -23.72 -4.06 10.57
C LEU A 395 -22.80 -3.40 11.59
N TRP A 396 -21.93 -4.18 12.24
CA TRP A 396 -20.97 -3.67 13.20
C TRP A 396 -19.97 -2.71 12.56
N LEU A 397 -19.62 -2.97 11.30
CA LEU A 397 -18.72 -2.15 10.49
C LEU A 397 -19.34 -0.86 9.97
N ARG A 398 -20.67 -0.79 9.86
CA ARG A 398 -21.39 0.32 9.24
C ARG A 398 -20.92 1.70 9.70
N PRO A 399 -20.74 1.99 11.00
CA PRO A 399 -20.31 3.31 11.45
C PRO A 399 -18.94 3.70 10.91
N GLY A 400 -17.98 2.78 10.92
CA GLY A 400 -16.62 3.10 10.45
C GLY A 400 -16.44 3.02 8.93
N ILE A 401 -17.27 2.25 8.21
CA ILE A 401 -17.41 2.40 6.75
C ILE A 401 -17.92 3.80 6.44
N PHE A 402 -18.95 4.27 7.14
CA PHE A 402 -19.50 5.63 6.95
C PHE A 402 -18.51 6.71 7.34
N HIS A 403 -17.77 6.51 8.42
CA HIS A 403 -16.65 7.37 8.79
C HIS A 403 -15.59 7.43 7.69
N SER A 404 -15.18 6.29 7.14
CA SER A 404 -14.20 6.23 6.03
C SER A 404 -14.71 6.86 4.72
N MET A 405 -15.94 7.35 4.68
CA MET A 405 -16.56 7.98 3.52
C MET A 405 -16.82 9.48 3.71
N GLY A 406 -16.28 10.13 4.75
CA GLY A 406 -16.55 11.55 4.97
C GLY A 406 -17.72 11.82 5.92
N PHE A 407 -18.43 10.79 6.38
CA PHE A 407 -19.63 10.97 7.19
C PHE A 407 -19.33 10.98 8.69
N SER A 408 -20.02 11.85 9.40
CA SER A 408 -19.85 12.06 10.83
C SER A 408 -21.19 12.45 11.47
N ARG A 409 -21.20 12.68 12.79
CA ARG A 409 -22.39 13.23 13.47
C ARG A 409 -22.76 14.62 12.94
N SER A 410 -21.79 15.42 12.49
CA SER A 410 -22.01 16.76 11.94
C SER A 410 -22.26 16.76 10.42
N ASN A 411 -21.93 15.66 9.73
CA ASN A 411 -22.20 15.45 8.31
C ASN A 411 -22.74 14.02 8.11
N PRO A 412 -24.02 13.77 8.44
CA PRO A 412 -24.56 12.41 8.42
C PRO A 412 -24.62 11.86 6.98
N PRO A 413 -24.56 10.52 6.81
CA PRO A 413 -24.75 9.89 5.51
C PRO A 413 -26.15 10.19 4.95
N PRO A 414 -26.32 10.29 3.61
CA PRO A 414 -27.63 10.43 2.99
C PRO A 414 -28.58 9.30 3.41
N PRO A 415 -29.87 9.57 3.68
CA PRO A 415 -30.84 8.54 4.03
C PRO A 415 -30.93 7.39 3.00
N GLU A 416 -30.73 7.70 1.73
CA GLU A 416 -30.73 6.71 0.64
C GLU A 416 -29.57 5.72 0.79
N LEU A 417 -28.38 6.20 1.18
CA LEU A 417 -27.22 5.36 1.44
C LEU A 417 -27.45 4.45 2.66
N VAL A 418 -28.05 5.01 3.71
CA VAL A 418 -28.45 4.29 4.92
C VAL A 418 -29.40 3.14 4.58
N MET A 419 -30.48 3.43 3.85
CA MET A 419 -31.48 2.44 3.46
C MET A 419 -30.91 1.36 2.53
N LEU A 420 -30.03 1.77 1.60
CA LEU A 420 -29.34 0.85 0.71
C LEU A 420 -28.44 -0.10 1.48
N PHE A 421 -27.69 0.41 2.47
CA PHE A 421 -26.84 -0.41 3.32
C PHE A 421 -27.66 -1.45 4.11
N ASP A 422 -28.79 -1.04 4.69
CA ASP A 422 -29.68 -1.96 5.41
C ASP A 422 -30.30 -3.01 4.48
N THR A 423 -30.60 -2.64 3.22
CA THR A 423 -31.06 -3.57 2.19
C THR A 423 -29.96 -4.59 1.84
N LEU A 424 -28.72 -4.14 1.67
CA LEU A 424 -27.57 -5.01 1.41
C LEU A 424 -27.36 -6.01 2.55
N VAL A 425 -27.35 -5.54 3.80
CA VAL A 425 -27.26 -6.41 4.98
C VAL A 425 -28.38 -7.45 4.97
N GLY A 426 -29.62 -7.03 4.72
CA GLY A 426 -30.77 -7.93 4.63
C GLY A 426 -30.66 -8.95 3.51
N LYS A 427 -30.04 -8.59 2.37
CA LYS A 427 -29.76 -9.53 1.29
C LYS A 427 -28.62 -10.49 1.63
N ILE A 428 -27.55 -10.02 2.26
CA ILE A 428 -26.41 -10.84 2.69
C ILE A 428 -26.86 -11.87 3.75
N ARG A 429 -27.77 -11.47 4.64
CA ARG A 429 -28.41 -12.32 5.66
C ARG A 429 -29.46 -13.28 5.09
N LYS A 430 -29.17 -13.89 3.95
CA LYS A 430 -29.98 -14.95 3.33
C LYS A 430 -29.08 -16.07 2.88
N ASN A 431 -29.61 -17.29 2.86
CA ASN A 431 -28.96 -18.42 2.23
C ASN A 431 -29.24 -18.42 0.74
N TYR A 432 -28.18 -18.30 -0.06
CA TYR A 432 -28.21 -18.49 -1.50
C TYR A 432 -27.61 -19.85 -1.84
N PRO A 433 -28.03 -20.47 -2.95
CA PRO A 433 -27.53 -21.77 -3.39
C PRO A 433 -26.06 -21.75 -3.84
N SER A 434 -25.51 -20.57 -4.12
CA SER A 434 -24.09 -20.37 -4.47
C SER A 434 -23.65 -18.95 -4.15
N TYR A 435 -22.34 -18.74 -4.08
CA TYR A 435 -21.76 -17.40 -4.03
C TYR A 435 -22.21 -16.55 -5.23
N ASP A 436 -22.22 -17.09 -6.45
CA ASP A 436 -22.66 -16.35 -7.65
C ASP A 436 -24.13 -15.89 -7.55
N ALA A 437 -25.00 -16.69 -6.92
CA ALA A 437 -26.38 -16.30 -6.67
C ALA A 437 -26.49 -15.14 -5.66
N LEU A 438 -25.65 -15.12 -4.60
CA LEU A 438 -25.52 -13.95 -3.73
C LEU A 438 -25.03 -12.74 -4.53
N ARG A 439 -23.98 -12.90 -5.35
CA ARG A 439 -23.40 -11.82 -6.17
C ARG A 439 -24.44 -11.19 -7.07
N ALA A 440 -25.21 -12.01 -7.79
CA ALA A 440 -26.30 -11.55 -8.64
C ALA A 440 -27.38 -10.82 -7.83
N ALA A 441 -27.67 -11.26 -6.60
CA ALA A 441 -28.68 -10.66 -5.76
C ALA A 441 -28.29 -9.28 -5.21
N ILE A 442 -27.01 -9.03 -4.90
CA ILE A 442 -26.52 -7.75 -4.35
C ILE A 442 -26.01 -6.77 -5.42
N ALA A 443 -25.78 -7.23 -6.65
CA ALA A 443 -25.26 -6.39 -7.74
C ALA A 443 -26.10 -5.11 -8.00
N PRO A 444 -27.45 -5.15 -7.98
CA PRO A 444 -28.25 -3.94 -8.16
C PRO A 444 -28.03 -2.89 -7.06
N GLU A 445 -27.84 -3.33 -5.81
CA GLU A 445 -27.58 -2.44 -4.68
C GLU A 445 -26.17 -1.87 -4.74
N LEU A 446 -25.17 -2.66 -5.13
CA LEU A 446 -23.82 -2.13 -5.36
C LEU A 446 -23.84 -1.09 -6.49
N ALA A 447 -24.55 -1.35 -7.59
CA ALA A 447 -24.74 -0.39 -8.68
C ALA A 447 -25.43 0.91 -8.22
N ALA A 448 -26.44 0.81 -7.35
CA ALA A 448 -27.09 1.98 -6.78
C ALA A 448 -26.18 2.74 -5.79
N ALA A 449 -25.35 2.05 -5.00
CA ALA A 449 -24.38 2.66 -4.11
C ALA A 449 -23.36 3.52 -4.88
N HIS A 450 -22.88 3.04 -6.03
CA HIS A 450 -22.02 3.81 -6.93
C HIS A 450 -22.66 5.13 -7.36
N GLN A 451 -23.99 5.21 -7.50
CA GLN A 451 -24.67 6.45 -7.92
C GLN A 451 -24.85 7.46 -6.78
N ILE A 452 -25.00 6.99 -5.53
CA ILE A 452 -25.26 7.85 -4.37
C ILE A 452 -23.98 8.57 -3.92
N VAL A 453 -22.83 7.89 -4.02
CA VAL A 453 -21.53 8.38 -3.51
C VAL A 453 -20.43 8.30 -4.58
N ALA A 454 -20.80 8.52 -5.84
CA ALA A 454 -19.85 8.51 -6.95
C ALA A 454 -18.68 9.49 -6.70
N PRO A 455 -17.45 9.12 -7.08
CA PRO A 455 -16.35 10.07 -7.17
C PRO A 455 -16.76 11.29 -8.01
N LYS A 456 -16.79 12.45 -7.38
CA LYS A 456 -17.10 13.73 -8.01
C LYS A 456 -15.86 14.24 -8.74
N ALA A 457 -16.07 15.22 -9.64
CA ALA A 457 -14.98 15.86 -10.38
C ALA A 457 -13.92 16.45 -9.43
N GLN A 458 -14.30 16.91 -8.25
CA GLN A 458 -13.39 17.39 -7.21
C GLN A 458 -12.81 16.28 -6.29
N GLY A 459 -12.78 15.02 -6.71
CA GLY A 459 -12.22 13.92 -5.91
C GLY A 459 -13.12 13.40 -4.78
N ALA A 460 -14.17 14.12 -4.42
CA ALA A 460 -15.08 13.72 -3.34
C ALA A 460 -15.76 12.38 -3.61
N GLY A 461 -15.71 11.46 -2.65
CA GLY A 461 -16.23 10.09 -2.80
C GLY A 461 -15.23 9.06 -3.35
N ALA A 462 -14.01 9.47 -3.71
CA ALA A 462 -12.89 8.56 -3.97
C ALA A 462 -11.88 8.60 -2.82
N PHE A 463 -11.31 7.44 -2.49
CA PHE A 463 -10.29 7.30 -1.45
C PHE A 463 -9.44 6.04 -1.69
N VAL A 464 -8.32 5.96 -0.97
CA VAL A 464 -7.39 4.83 -1.04
C VAL A 464 -7.11 4.37 0.39
N PRO A 465 -7.91 3.43 0.93
CA PRO A 465 -7.71 2.99 2.29
C PRO A 465 -6.49 2.06 2.38
N PRO A 466 -5.70 2.08 3.47
CA PRO A 466 -4.51 1.23 3.61
C PRO A 466 -4.75 -0.26 3.36
N HIS A 467 -5.90 -0.80 3.79
CA HIS A 467 -6.25 -2.22 3.62
C HIS A 467 -6.55 -2.62 2.17
N MET A 468 -6.68 -1.67 1.25
CA MET A 468 -6.89 -1.91 -0.18
C MET A 468 -5.76 -2.74 -0.82
N VAL A 469 -4.57 -2.79 -0.21
CA VAL A 469 -3.48 -3.67 -0.65
C VAL A 469 -3.88 -5.14 -0.74
N THR A 470 -4.77 -5.61 0.15
CA THR A 470 -5.16 -7.04 0.27
C THR A 470 -6.06 -7.52 -0.89
N THR A 471 -6.39 -6.59 -1.79
CA THR A 471 -7.46 -6.73 -2.78
C THR A 471 -6.92 -6.85 -4.19
N ILE A 472 -5.69 -6.39 -4.38
CA ILE A 472 -4.98 -6.40 -5.65
C ILE A 472 -4.46 -7.81 -5.89
N ARG A 473 -5.32 -8.69 -6.40
CA ARG A 473 -5.04 -10.14 -6.56
C ARG A 473 -4.75 -10.55 -7.99
N GLY A 474 -4.87 -9.62 -8.92
CA GLY A 474 -4.72 -9.81 -10.35
C GLY A 474 -5.99 -10.22 -11.05
N ASP A 475 -7.08 -9.51 -10.74
CA ASP A 475 -8.36 -9.65 -11.42
C ASP A 475 -8.23 -9.30 -12.93
N ALA A 476 -9.28 -9.59 -13.71
CA ALA A 476 -9.22 -9.53 -15.17
C ALA A 476 -8.85 -8.13 -15.73
N ASP A 477 -9.21 -7.09 -15.00
CA ASP A 477 -9.02 -5.66 -15.28
C ASP A 477 -7.78 -5.05 -14.59
N GLU A 478 -6.94 -5.88 -13.94
CA GLU A 478 -5.70 -5.44 -13.29
C GLU A 478 -4.46 -5.74 -14.16
N LEU A 479 -3.47 -4.83 -14.12
CA LEU A 479 -2.15 -5.04 -14.74
C LEU A 479 -1.12 -5.62 -13.77
N ILE A 480 -1.39 -5.54 -12.48
CA ILE A 480 -0.53 -6.01 -11.39
C ILE A 480 -1.35 -6.76 -10.35
N ALA A 481 -0.70 -7.66 -9.63
CA ALA A 481 -1.16 -8.21 -8.37
C ALA A 481 -0.15 -7.83 -7.27
N LEU A 482 -0.53 -7.98 -6.01
CA LEU A 482 0.40 -7.94 -4.89
C LEU A 482 0.63 -9.35 -4.34
N GLU A 483 1.90 -9.70 -4.14
CA GLU A 483 2.34 -10.97 -3.57
C GLU A 483 2.90 -10.74 -2.17
N ALA A 484 2.41 -11.51 -1.20
CA ALA A 484 2.90 -11.47 0.17
C ALA A 484 4.34 -12.03 0.24
N VAL A 485 5.26 -11.19 0.72
CA VAL A 485 6.67 -11.54 0.90
C VAL A 485 6.93 -12.15 2.27
N GLY A 486 6.18 -11.69 3.26
CA GLY A 486 6.35 -12.07 4.64
C GLY A 486 6.14 -10.90 5.57
N GLN A 487 6.02 -11.23 6.86
CA GLN A 487 5.77 -10.27 7.91
C GLN A 487 7.04 -9.97 8.66
N LEU A 488 7.34 -8.67 8.75
CA LEU A 488 8.39 -8.10 9.56
C LEU A 488 7.98 -8.11 11.02
N PHE A 489 8.79 -8.74 11.86
CA PHE A 489 8.69 -8.64 13.31
C PHE A 489 10.03 -8.21 13.90
N HIS A 490 9.98 -7.46 14.99
CA HIS A 490 11.18 -7.16 15.74
C HIS A 490 11.83 -8.46 16.22
N GLU A 491 13.15 -8.56 16.10
CA GLU A 491 13.91 -9.79 16.33
C GLU A 491 13.68 -10.41 17.72
N SER A 492 13.36 -9.59 18.73
CA SER A 492 13.05 -10.07 20.08
C SER A 492 11.80 -10.96 20.14
N ALA A 493 10.84 -10.75 19.25
CA ALA A 493 9.61 -11.55 19.18
C ALA A 493 9.82 -12.88 18.43
N LEU A 494 11.02 -13.08 17.87
CA LEU A 494 11.37 -14.25 17.08
C LEU A 494 12.55 -15.00 17.71
N LYS A 495 12.74 -16.24 17.29
CA LYS A 495 13.93 -17.05 17.54
C LYS A 495 14.39 -17.66 16.22
N LYS A 496 15.70 -17.82 16.03
CA LYS A 496 16.22 -18.56 14.87
C LYS A 496 15.85 -20.04 15.00
N LYS A 497 15.53 -20.65 13.86
CA LYS A 497 15.27 -22.10 13.72
C LYS A 497 16.51 -22.93 13.98
#